data_AF-Q8LSU2-F1
#
_entry.id   AF-Q8LSU2-F1
#
_cell.length_a   1.000
_cell.length_b   1.000
_cell.length_c   1.000
_cell.angle_alpha   90.00
_cell.angle_beta   90.00
_cell.angle_gamma   90.00
#
_symmetry.space_group_name_H-M   'P 1'
#
loop_
_entity.id
_entity.type
_entity.pdbx_description
1 polymer ?
#
loop_
_entity_poly.entity_id
_entity_poly.type
_entity_poly.pdbx_seq_one_letter_code
_entity_poly.pdbx_strand_id
1 'polypeptide(L)'
;IVARDPTISFKTAIWFWMTAQSPKPSCHDVMTGRWKPSGSDSAAGRTAGFGVTTNIINGGLECGKGSDSRVQDRIGFYKRYCDILGVSYGP
;
A
#
# COMPACT_ATOMS: atom_id res chain seq x y z
N ILE A 1 -8.87 -11.77 20.16
CA ILE A 1 -9.60 -10.48 20.21
C ILE A 1 -9.79 -9.92 18.78
N VAL A 2 -8.71 -9.69 18.02
CA VAL A 2 -8.78 -9.17 16.63
C VAL A 2 -9.76 -9.90 15.70
N ALA A 3 -9.84 -11.23 15.78
CA ALA A 3 -10.73 -12.04 14.93
C ALA A 3 -12.18 -12.18 15.45
N ARG A 4 -12.53 -11.57 16.59
CA ARG A 4 -13.84 -11.75 17.26
C ARG A 4 -14.59 -10.45 17.51
N ASP A 5 -13.89 -9.33 17.57
CA ASP A 5 -14.48 -8.00 17.71
C ASP A 5 -14.27 -7.22 16.40
N PRO A 6 -15.35 -6.88 15.67
CA PRO A 6 -15.23 -6.20 14.39
C PRO A 6 -14.62 -4.80 14.52
N THR A 7 -14.90 -4.09 15.60
CA THR A 7 -14.34 -2.75 15.85
C THR A 7 -12.83 -2.85 16.07
N ILE A 8 -12.39 -3.82 16.86
CA ILE A 8 -10.95 -4.05 17.08
C ILE A 8 -10.29 -4.52 15.77
N SER A 9 -10.97 -5.38 14.99
CA SER A 9 -10.48 -5.84 13.69
C SER A 9 -10.15 -4.66 12.78
N PHE A 10 -11.11 -3.73 12.56
CA PHE A 10 -10.87 -2.53 11.76
C PHE A 10 -9.81 -1.62 12.36
N LYS A 11 -9.80 -1.42 13.69
CA LYS A 11 -8.77 -0.62 14.36
C LYS A 11 -7.37 -1.15 14.08
N THR A 12 -7.17 -2.47 14.06
CA THR A 12 -5.84 -3.03 13.74
C THR A 12 -5.43 -2.79 12.29
N ALA A 13 -6.36 -2.90 11.33
CA ALA A 13 -6.09 -2.61 9.92
C ALA A 13 -5.75 -1.14 9.70
N ILE A 14 -6.51 -0.22 10.30
CA ILE A 14 -6.25 1.22 10.24
C ILE A 14 -4.92 1.56 10.94
N TRP A 15 -4.66 0.97 12.12
CA TRP A 15 -3.39 1.16 12.81
C TRP A 15 -2.21 0.78 11.91
N PHE A 16 -2.26 -0.38 11.24
CA PHE A 16 -1.22 -0.78 10.30
C PHE A 16 -1.08 0.23 9.14
N TRP A 17 -2.20 0.68 8.57
CA TRP A 17 -2.21 1.64 7.46
C TRP A 17 -1.59 3.00 7.82
N MET A 18 -1.78 3.44 9.07
CA MET A 18 -1.36 4.75 9.58
C MET A 18 0.05 4.76 10.19
N THR A 19 0.59 3.60 10.57
CA THR A 19 1.82 3.52 11.37
C THR A 19 3.03 3.25 10.49
N ALA A 20 3.94 4.23 10.39
CA ALA A 20 5.23 4.02 9.75
C ALA A 20 6.09 3.03 10.56
N GLN A 21 6.83 2.17 9.86
CA GLN A 21 7.72 1.19 10.47
C GLN A 21 9.05 1.23 9.72
N SER A 22 10.03 1.96 10.26
CA SER A 22 11.32 2.18 9.62
C SER A 22 11.93 0.85 9.12
N PRO A 23 12.41 0.79 7.85
CA PRO A 23 12.60 1.90 6.91
C PRO A 23 11.37 2.31 6.10
N LYS A 24 10.21 1.65 6.29
CA LYS A 24 9.00 1.87 5.50
C LYS A 24 8.21 3.09 6.01
N PRO A 25 7.72 3.98 5.12
CA PRO A 25 6.73 5.00 5.50
C PRO A 25 5.38 4.33 5.80
N SER A 26 4.41 5.10 6.33
CA SER A 26 3.04 4.61 6.43
C SER A 26 2.39 4.55 5.04
N CYS A 27 1.47 3.60 4.82
CA CYS A 27 0.66 3.57 3.59
C CYS A 27 -0.13 4.86 3.41
N HIS A 28 -0.60 5.43 4.52
CA HIS A 28 -1.33 6.69 4.53
C HIS A 28 -0.50 7.87 4.02
N ASP A 29 0.76 8.02 4.45
CA ASP A 29 1.64 9.10 3.94
C ASP A 29 1.88 8.96 2.44
N VAL A 30 2.01 7.71 1.94
CA VAL A 30 2.20 7.43 0.50
C VAL A 30 0.96 7.86 -0.30
N MET A 31 -0.23 7.39 0.07
CA MET A 31 -1.46 7.66 -0.69
C MET A 31 -1.98 9.09 -0.55
N THR A 32 -1.55 9.83 0.48
CA THR A 32 -1.88 11.26 0.63
C THR A 32 -0.80 12.19 0.06
N GLY A 33 0.22 11.67 -0.59
CA GLY A 33 1.30 12.45 -1.21
C GLY A 33 2.24 13.13 -0.21
N ARG A 34 2.21 12.72 1.07
CA ARG A 34 3.06 13.26 2.13
C ARG A 34 4.43 12.57 2.21
N TRP A 35 4.54 11.34 1.74
CA TRP A 35 5.82 10.66 1.59
C TRP A 35 6.52 11.07 0.30
N LYS A 36 7.79 11.46 0.41
CA LYS A 36 8.69 11.69 -0.72
C LYS A 36 9.77 10.60 -0.72
N PRO A 37 9.98 9.88 -1.84
CA PRO A 37 11.04 8.88 -1.95
C PRO A 37 12.41 9.47 -1.59
N SER A 38 13.17 8.76 -0.75
CA SER A 38 14.57 9.08 -0.54
C SER A 38 15.42 8.71 -1.77
N GLY A 39 16.72 9.04 -1.72
CA GLY A 39 17.67 8.60 -2.76
C GLY A 39 17.73 7.07 -2.89
N SER A 40 17.68 6.33 -1.78
CA SER A 40 17.70 4.87 -1.79
C SER A 40 16.36 4.26 -2.25
N ASP A 41 15.24 4.94 -2.00
CA ASP A 41 13.94 4.56 -2.56
C ASP A 41 13.93 4.70 -4.08
N SER A 42 14.41 5.85 -4.56
CA SER A 42 14.48 6.16 -5.99
C SER A 42 15.42 5.19 -6.72
N ALA A 43 16.60 4.90 -6.15
CA ALA A 43 17.55 3.93 -6.69
C ALA A 43 16.98 2.50 -6.73
N ALA A 44 16.04 2.17 -5.84
CA ALA A 44 15.33 0.89 -5.81
C ALA A 44 14.02 0.89 -6.61
N GLY A 45 13.73 1.94 -7.39
CA GLY A 45 12.53 2.05 -8.22
C GLY A 45 11.24 2.23 -7.43
N ARG A 46 11.29 2.66 -6.15
CA ARG A 46 10.10 2.93 -5.34
C ARG A 46 9.61 4.35 -5.58
N THR A 47 8.47 4.49 -6.27
CA THR A 47 7.79 5.76 -6.55
C THR A 47 6.49 5.90 -5.76
N ALA A 48 6.05 7.13 -5.49
CA ALA A 48 4.79 7.36 -4.77
C ALA A 48 3.59 6.83 -5.59
N GLY A 49 2.76 6.00 -4.97
CA GLY A 49 1.59 5.39 -5.60
C GLY A 49 1.18 4.06 -4.96
N PHE A 50 0.16 3.42 -5.53
CA PHE A 50 -0.41 2.17 -5.00
C PHE A 50 0.60 0.99 -5.02
N GLY A 51 1.58 1.02 -5.93
CA GLY A 51 2.65 0.02 -5.95
C GLY A 51 3.47 -0.01 -4.66
N VAL A 52 3.79 1.16 -4.08
CA VAL A 52 4.57 1.23 -2.84
C VAL A 52 3.76 0.80 -1.62
N THR A 53 2.44 1.01 -1.58
CA THR A 53 1.62 0.46 -0.48
C THR A 53 1.59 -1.07 -0.53
N THR A 54 1.55 -1.67 -1.72
CA THR A 54 1.73 -3.13 -1.89
C THR A 54 3.10 -3.58 -1.38
N ASN A 55 4.17 -2.83 -1.67
CA ASN A 55 5.52 -3.11 -1.19
C ASN A 55 5.62 -3.01 0.35
N ILE A 56 4.97 -2.02 0.96
CA ILE A 56 4.92 -1.86 2.43
C ILE A 56 4.27 -3.10 3.07
N ILE A 57 3.14 -3.55 2.53
CA ILE A 57 2.35 -4.67 3.04
C ILE A 57 3.11 -6.00 2.90
N ASN A 58 3.62 -6.34 1.71
CA ASN A 58 4.24 -7.65 1.48
C ASN A 58 5.32 -7.69 0.38
N GLY A 59 6.06 -6.59 0.19
CA GLY A 59 6.99 -6.44 -0.93
C GLY A 59 8.14 -7.46 -0.97
N GLY A 60 8.56 -8.01 0.17
CA GLY A 60 9.59 -9.05 0.21
C GLY A 60 9.18 -10.32 -0.56
N LEU A 61 7.88 -10.58 -0.68
CA LEU A 61 7.34 -11.73 -1.42
C LEU A 61 6.79 -11.34 -2.79
N GLU A 62 6.26 -10.12 -2.93
CA GLU A 62 5.42 -9.71 -4.07
C GLU A 62 6.07 -8.71 -5.03
N CYS A 63 7.14 -8.01 -4.63
CA CYS A 63 7.73 -6.93 -5.42
C CYS A 63 9.15 -7.26 -5.90
N GLY A 64 9.57 -6.61 -7.01
CA GLY A 64 10.94 -6.68 -7.52
C GLY A 64 11.31 -7.98 -8.23
N LYS A 65 10.34 -8.83 -8.57
CA LYS A 65 10.55 -10.17 -9.16
C LYS A 65 9.78 -10.39 -10.48
N GLY A 66 9.26 -9.31 -11.07
CA GLY A 66 8.41 -9.35 -12.26
C GLY A 66 6.92 -9.41 -11.92
N SER A 67 6.12 -9.99 -12.82
CA SER A 67 4.67 -10.10 -12.66
C SER A 67 4.31 -11.10 -11.56
N ASP A 68 3.38 -10.70 -10.69
CA ASP A 68 2.90 -11.51 -9.56
C ASP A 68 1.38 -11.47 -9.49
N SER A 69 0.72 -12.63 -9.43
CA SER A 69 -0.74 -12.72 -9.43
C SER A 69 -1.37 -12.05 -8.20
N ARG A 70 -0.69 -12.04 -7.05
CA ARG A 70 -1.16 -11.38 -5.82
C ARG A 70 -1.16 -9.87 -5.99
N VAL A 71 -0.16 -9.33 -6.67
CA VAL A 71 -0.10 -7.90 -7.00
C VAL A 71 -1.20 -7.53 -8.00
N GLN A 72 -1.45 -8.37 -9.01
CA GLN A 72 -2.55 -8.13 -9.96
C GLN A 72 -3.92 -8.16 -9.27
N ASP A 73 -4.13 -9.07 -8.31
CA ASP A 73 -5.37 -9.12 -7.52
C ASP A 73 -5.58 -7.82 -6.70
N ARG A 74 -4.54 -7.34 -6.02
CA ARG A 74 -4.56 -6.04 -5.30
C ARG A 74 -4.91 -4.89 -6.23
N ILE A 75 -4.29 -4.83 -7.41
CA ILE A 75 -4.56 -3.81 -8.44
C ILE A 75 -6.00 -3.91 -8.93
N GLY A 76 -6.53 -5.12 -9.11
CA GLY A 76 -7.91 -5.36 -9.53
C GLY A 76 -8.93 -4.76 -8.56
N PHE A 77 -8.78 -5.02 -7.26
CA PHE A 77 -9.64 -4.40 -6.24
C PHE A 77 -9.50 -2.88 -6.19
N TYR A 78 -8.27 -2.37 -6.26
CA TYR A 78 -8.02 -0.93 -6.25
C TYR A 78 -8.72 -0.22 -7.41
N LYS A 79 -8.53 -0.70 -8.65
CA LYS A 79 -9.18 -0.13 -9.84
C LYS A 79 -10.69 -0.17 -9.73
N ARG A 80 -11.26 -1.32 -9.34
CA ARG A 80 -12.70 -1.46 -9.12
C ARG A 80 -13.25 -0.41 -8.14
N TYR A 81 -12.57 -0.18 -7.03
CA TYR A 81 -13.03 0.80 -6.04
C TYR A 81 -12.84 2.25 -6.52
N CYS A 82 -11.75 2.55 -7.24
CA CYS A 82 -11.61 3.84 -7.91
C CYS A 82 -12.73 4.10 -8.92
N ASP A 83 -13.12 3.10 -9.71
CA ASP A 83 -14.22 3.20 -10.68
C ASP A 83 -15.56 3.50 -9.98
N ILE A 84 -15.86 2.77 -8.91
CA ILE A 84 -17.07 2.99 -8.11
C ILE A 84 -17.10 4.41 -7.50
N LEU A 85 -15.95 4.92 -7.09
CA LEU A 85 -15.81 6.26 -6.49
C LEU A 85 -15.65 7.38 -7.52
N GLY A 86 -15.52 7.07 -8.82
CA GLY A 86 -15.34 8.08 -9.88
C GLY A 86 -14.01 8.84 -9.81
N VAL A 87 -12.94 8.22 -9.32
CA VAL A 87 -11.60 8.83 -9.20
C VAL A 87 -10.59 8.15 -10.11
N SER A 88 -9.55 8.88 -10.53
CA SER A 88 -8.45 8.30 -11.30
C SER A 88 -7.64 7.33 -10.44
N TYR A 89 -6.97 6.36 -11.10
CA TYR A 89 -6.13 5.37 -10.40
C TYR A 89 -4.83 5.95 -9.85
N GLY A 90 -4.46 7.16 -10.26
CA GLY A 90 -3.12 7.70 -10.05
C GLY A 90 -2.06 7.06 -10.97
N PRO A 91 -0.79 7.39 -10.75
CA PRO A 91 0.35 6.82 -11.47
C PRO A 91 0.68 5.38 -11.06
#